data_AF-A0A7M4DWR5-F1
#
_entry.id   AF-A0A7M4DWR5-F1
#
_cell.length_a   1.000
_cell.length_b   1.000
_cell.length_c   1.000
_cell.angle_alpha   90.00
_cell.angle_beta   90.00
_cell.angle_gamma   90.00
#
_symmetry.space_group_name_H-M   'P 1'
#
loop_
_entity.id
_entity.type
_entity.pdbx_description
1 polymer ?
#
loop_
_entity_poly.entity_id
_entity_poly.type
_entity_poly.pdbx_seq_one_letter_code
_entity_poly.pdbx_strand_id
1 'polypeptide(L)'
;LLPRGLLTAQLLSTARAQEESEDTIQAKMETYVQQATQRIKDTLASLDVTRLAQQSRQWASEHLDTLQSYLEQLKRTFTEPQTS
;
A
#
# COMPACT_ATOMS: atom_id res chain seq x y z
N LEU A 1 1.47 35.08 24.64
CA LEU A 1 1.89 33.77 25.16
C LEU A 1 0.65 32.88 25.22
N LEU A 2 0.37 32.10 24.17
CA LEU A 2 -0.74 31.15 24.18
C LEU A 2 -0.49 30.10 25.28
N PRO A 3 -1.44 29.88 26.20
CA PRO A 3 -1.21 29.02 27.35
C PRO A 3 -1.02 27.58 26.87
N ARG A 4 0.12 26.99 27.26
CA ARG A 4 0.54 25.61 26.98
C ARG A 4 -0.56 24.56 27.25
N GLY A 5 -1.55 24.88 28.09
CA GLY A 5 -2.70 24.03 28.39
C GLY A 5 -3.72 23.87 27.25
N LEU A 6 -3.81 24.83 26.31
CA LEU A 6 -4.75 24.72 25.20
C LEU A 6 -4.28 23.70 24.16
N LEU A 7 -2.97 23.57 23.99
CA LEU A 7 -2.35 22.59 23.08
C LEU A 7 -2.51 21.16 23.62
N THR A 8 -2.35 20.95 24.93
CA THR A 8 -2.59 19.64 25.54
C THR A 8 -4.07 19.24 25.48
N ALA A 9 -4.99 20.18 25.67
CA ALA A 9 -6.42 19.92 25.53
C ALA A 9 -6.81 19.53 24.09
N GLN A 10 -6.23 20.18 23.07
CA GLN A 10 -6.47 19.79 21.66
C GLN A 10 -5.86 18.43 21.29
N LEU A 11 -4.71 18.07 21.89
CA LEU A 11 -4.12 16.74 21.69
C LEU A 11 -4.96 15.62 22.34
N LEU A 12 -5.51 15.84 23.54
CA LEU A 12 -6.38 14.83 24.16
C LEU A 12 -7.73 14.68 23.44
N SER A 13 -8.22 15.74 22.80
CA SER A 13 -9.48 15.72 22.04
C SER A 13 -9.38 14.89 20.76
N THR A 14 -8.19 14.78 20.17
CA THR A 14 -7.94 14.00 18.94
C THR A 14 -7.71 12.51 19.22
N ALA A 15 -7.37 12.14 20.46
CA ALA A 15 -7.26 10.74 20.88
C ALA A 15 -8.61 10.06 21.14
N ARG A 16 -9.72 10.82 21.15
CA ARG A 16 -11.09 10.28 21.11
C ARG A 16 -11.60 10.04 19.68
N ALA A 17 -10.69 9.83 18.73
CA ALA A 17 -11.03 9.25 17.45
C ALA A 17 -11.28 7.75 17.67
N GLN A 18 -12.53 7.45 18.03
CA GLN A 18 -13.28 6.23 17.70
C GLN A 18 -12.45 4.94 17.74
N GLU A 19 -12.63 4.15 18.80
CA GLU A 19 -12.31 2.71 18.78
C GLU A 19 -12.98 2.08 17.56
N GLU A 20 -12.25 2.03 16.45
CA GLU A 20 -12.63 1.28 15.28
C GLU A 20 -12.44 -0.18 15.63
N SER A 21 -13.47 -1.00 15.42
CA SER A 21 -13.32 -2.43 15.66
C SER A 21 -12.18 -2.98 14.81
N GLU A 22 -11.46 -3.96 15.35
CA GLU A 22 -10.33 -4.61 14.69
C GLU A 22 -10.71 -5.12 13.28
N ASP A 23 -11.94 -5.63 13.12
CA ASP A 23 -12.54 -5.99 11.82
C ASP A 23 -12.59 -4.82 10.82
N THR A 24 -12.88 -3.60 11.28
CA THR A 24 -12.95 -2.42 10.40
C THR A 24 -11.54 -1.99 9.97
N ILE A 25 -10.56 -2.10 10.87
CA ILE A 25 -9.15 -1.82 10.56
C ILE A 25 -8.61 -2.86 9.56
N GLN A 26 -8.89 -4.14 9.78
CA GLN A 26 -8.49 -5.22 8.87
C GLN A 26 -9.11 -5.02 7.48
N ALA A 27 -10.42 -4.78 7.37
CA ALA A 27 -11.09 -4.55 6.09
C ALA A 27 -10.53 -3.32 5.34
N LYS A 28 -10.16 -2.26 6.06
CA LYS A 28 -9.49 -1.09 5.48
C LYS A 28 -8.09 -1.42 4.98
N MET A 29 -7.32 -2.22 5.72
CA MET A 29 -5.99 -2.68 5.30
C MET A 29 -6.07 -3.56 4.06
N GLU A 30 -7.00 -4.51 4.02
CA GLU A 30 -7.25 -5.36 2.84
C GLU A 30 -7.57 -4.50 1.61
N THR A 31 -8.50 -3.55 1.76
CA THR A 31 -8.88 -2.63 0.68
C THR A 31 -7.70 -1.76 0.23
N TYR A 32 -6.90 -1.24 1.16
CA TYR A 32 -5.73 -0.42 0.84
C TYR A 32 -4.66 -1.21 0.09
N VAL A 33 -4.33 -2.43 0.54
CA VAL A 33 -3.35 -3.29 -0.12
C VAL A 33 -3.81 -3.69 -1.51
N GLN A 34 -5.10 -4.00 -1.69
CA GLN A 34 -5.67 -4.28 -3.01
C GLN A 34 -5.52 -3.08 -3.95
N GLN A 35 -5.90 -1.88 -3.51
CA GLN A 35 -5.77 -0.66 -4.32
C GLN A 35 -4.32 -0.32 -4.67
N ALA A 36 -3.41 -0.45 -3.70
CA ALA A 36 -1.98 -0.22 -3.92
C ALA A 36 -1.41 -1.23 -4.92
N THR A 37 -1.73 -2.51 -4.75
CA THR A 37 -1.30 -3.58 -5.66
C THR A 37 -1.78 -3.31 -7.07
N GLN A 38 -3.05 -2.90 -7.23
CA GLN A 38 -3.60 -2.66 -8.56
C GLN A 38 -2.94 -1.48 -9.27
N ARG A 39 -2.68 -0.37 -8.55
CA ARG A 39 -1.94 0.77 -9.12
C ARG A 39 -0.54 0.39 -9.57
N ILE A 40 0.16 -0.46 -8.80
CA ILE A 40 1.49 -0.92 -9.18
C ILE A 40 1.41 -1.79 -10.44
N LYS A 41 0.44 -2.70 -10.53
CA LYS A 41 0.21 -3.50 -11.74
C LYS A 41 -0.08 -2.65 -12.97
N ASP A 42 -0.97 -1.66 -12.84
CA ASP A 42 -1.32 -0.77 -13.94
C ASP A 42 -0.09 0.02 -14.41
N THR A 43 0.74 0.47 -13.45
CA THR A 43 2.01 1.16 -13.76
C THR A 43 2.98 0.24 -14.48
N LEU A 44 3.17 -0.99 -13.99
CA LEU A 44 4.05 -1.97 -14.63
C LEU A 44 3.56 -2.34 -16.03
N ALA A 45 2.25 -2.53 -16.22
CA ALA A 45 1.64 -2.83 -17.50
C ALA A 45 1.73 -1.66 -18.50
N SER A 46 1.78 -0.42 -18.00
CA SER A 46 1.93 0.78 -18.82
C SER A 46 3.37 0.98 -19.34
N LEU A 47 4.35 0.24 -18.81
CA LEU A 47 5.73 0.34 -19.26
C LEU A 47 5.86 -0.26 -20.66
N ASP A 48 5.99 0.63 -21.65
CA ASP A 48 6.34 0.25 -23.00
C ASP A 48 7.84 -0.08 -23.08
N VAL A 49 8.16 -1.34 -22.83
CA VAL A 49 9.53 -1.89 -22.86
C VAL A 49 10.22 -1.64 -24.21
N THR A 50 9.47 -1.45 -25.29
CA THR A 50 10.01 -1.21 -26.64
C THR A 50 10.49 0.23 -26.83
N ARG A 51 9.96 1.19 -26.06
CA ARG A 51 10.41 2.60 -26.07
C ARG A 51 11.53 2.91 -25.09
N LEU A 52 11.88 1.98 -24.21
CA LEU A 52 12.99 2.14 -23.29
C LEU A 52 14.34 2.10 -24.03
N ALA A 53 15.32 2.88 -23.57
CA ALA A 53 16.70 2.77 -24.03
C ALA A 53 17.22 1.34 -23.81
N GLN A 54 18.16 0.86 -24.63
CA GLN A 54 18.62 -0.54 -24.60
C GLN A 54 19.01 -1.04 -23.20
N GLN A 55 19.74 -0.22 -22.42
CA GLN A 55 20.11 -0.56 -21.04
C GLN A 55 18.89 -0.71 -20.11
N SER A 56 17.91 0.18 -20.22
CA SER A 56 16.66 0.13 -19.45
C SER A 56 15.75 -1.01 -19.89
N ARG A 57 15.79 -1.38 -21.17
CA ARG A 57 15.02 -2.48 -21.76
C ARG A 57 15.49 -3.84 -21.24
N GLN A 58 16.80 -4.04 -21.16
CA GLN A 58 17.38 -5.26 -20.60
C GLN A 58 17.01 -5.41 -19.12
N TRP A 59 17.23 -4.36 -18.32
CA TRP A 59 16.80 -4.34 -16.91
C TRP A 59 15.30 -4.64 -16.76
N ALA A 60 14.43 -4.00 -17.57
CA ALA A 60 12.99 -4.22 -17.49
C ALA A 60 12.63 -5.68 -17.82
N SER A 61 13.26 -6.27 -18.85
CA SER A 61 13.00 -7.67 -19.22
C SER A 61 13.46 -8.67 -18.15
N GLU A 62 14.51 -8.33 -17.40
CA GLU A 62 15.04 -9.20 -16.33
C GLU A 62 14.25 -9.07 -15.01
N HIS A 63 13.67 -7.90 -14.73
CA HIS A 63 13.12 -7.59 -13.40
C HIS A 63 11.60 -7.45 -13.34
N LEU A 64 10.90 -7.15 -14.43
CA LEU A 64 9.44 -6.95 -14.41
C LEU A 64 8.68 -8.19 -13.97
N ASP A 65 9.03 -9.38 -14.48
CA ASP A 65 8.41 -10.65 -14.06
C ASP A 65 8.61 -10.92 -12.56
N THR A 66 9.81 -10.62 -12.06
CA THR A 66 10.14 -10.78 -10.65
C THR A 66 9.30 -9.84 -9.78
N LEU A 67 9.19 -8.56 -10.16
CA LEU A 67 8.36 -7.58 -9.47
C LEU A 67 6.88 -7.97 -9.48
N GLN A 68 6.39 -8.49 -10.61
CA GLN A 68 5.00 -8.95 -10.74
C GLN A 68 4.72 -10.15 -9.82
N SER A 69 5.66 -11.10 -9.72
CA SER A 69 5.56 -12.24 -8.80
C SER A 69 5.55 -11.82 -7.33
N TYR A 70 6.40 -10.86 -6.93
CA TYR A 70 6.40 -10.33 -5.56
C TYR A 70 5.09 -9.62 -5.21
N LEU A 71 4.51 -8.88 -6.15
CA LEU A 71 3.23 -8.21 -5.94
C LEU A 71 2.07 -9.20 -5.77
N GLU A 72 2.07 -10.30 -6.52
CA GLU A 72 1.09 -11.37 -6.34
C GLU A 72 1.23 -12.04 -4.97
N GLN A 73 2.47 -12.26 -4.50
CA GLN A 73 2.72 -12.79 -3.15
C GLN A 73 2.24 -11.83 -2.07
N LEU A 74 2.52 -10.53 -2.21
CA LEU A 74 2.05 -9.51 -1.29
C LEU A 74 0.52 -9.50 -1.22
N LYS A 75 -0.15 -9.49 -2.38
CA LYS A 75 -1.62 -9.58 -2.45
C LYS A 75 -2.11 -10.83 -1.72
N ARG A 76 -1.50 -11.98 -1.98
CA ARG A 76 -1.88 -13.26 -1.35
C ARG A 76 -1.82 -13.17 0.19
N THR A 77 -0.71 -12.70 0.75
CA THR A 77 -0.51 -12.56 2.21
C THR A 77 -1.58 -11.70 2.89
N PHE A 78 -2.06 -10.65 2.21
CA PHE A 78 -3.01 -9.70 2.79
C PHE A 78 -4.46 -9.90 2.35
N THR A 79 -4.74 -10.86 1.46
CA THR A 79 -6.11 -11.09 0.96
C THR A 79 -6.59 -12.50 1.22
N GLU A 80 -5.69 -13.48 1.41
CA GLU A 80 -6.11 -14.79 1.90
C GLU A 80 -6.35 -14.73 3.41
N PRO A 81 -7.51 -15.20 3.89
CA PRO A 81 -7.70 -15.37 5.33
C PRO A 81 -6.65 -16.36 5.82
N GLN A 82 -5.91 -15.97 6.86
CA GLN A 82 -5.01 -16.85 7.59
C GLN A 82 -5.87 -17.93 8.25
N THR A 83 -6.22 -18.99 7.52
CA THR A 83 -6.82 -20.17 8.12
C THR A 83 -5.74 -20.87 8.92
N SER A 84 -5.69 -20.60 10.22
CA SER A 84 -4.95 -21.40 11.20
C SER A 84 -5.89 -21.87 12.31
#